data_AF-A0A502GBI4-F1
#
_entry.id   AF-A0A502GBI4-F1
#
_cell.length_a   1.000
_cell.length_b   1.000
_cell.length_c   1.000
_cell.angle_alpha   90.00
_cell.angle_beta   90.00
_cell.angle_gamma   90.00
#
_symmetry.space_group_name_H-M   'P 1'
#
loop_
_entity.id
_entity.type
_entity.pdbx_description
1 polymer ?
#
loop_
_entity_poly.entity_id
_entity_poly.type
_entity_poly.pdbx_seq_one_letter_code
_entity_poly.pdbx_strand_id
1 'polypeptide(L)'
;MTWLLAAALALAALLPLAWTVWRPARVTDRHSADRALYRAQLAELERDKALGRLDETAYSAALLEVQRRLLSVPEPQAARSGGRGPLLAGLVAVPVLAFAVYFLNGDPDMPSATFSERRDAAARDDALLAQLRARLVALPPGSPAARQGWLLMADAQRNRGRPQEAAAAYVEILRTGFDPEVAAQLAQVLIEAKQFDQAASFLADGLRLAPEHVGLRYLAGLVEAQAGRPERAREAWTALLSSAPEDAPWKTMVQRRMEALP
;
A
#
# COMPACT_ATOMS: atom_id res chain seq x y z
N MET A 1 0.16 31.34 -0.58
CA MET A 1 -0.29 31.17 0.82
C MET A 1 -0.34 29.70 1.25
N THR A 2 -0.90 28.80 0.45
CA THR A 2 -0.95 27.34 0.73
C THR A 2 0.42 26.67 0.80
N TRP A 3 1.37 27.05 -0.06
CA TRP A 3 2.74 26.52 -0.05
C TRP A 3 3.50 26.81 1.25
N LEU A 4 3.28 27.98 1.86
CA LEU A 4 3.89 28.33 3.15
C LEU A 4 3.30 27.50 4.30
N LEU A 5 1.99 27.23 4.27
CA LEU A 5 1.32 26.33 5.22
C LEU A 5 1.82 24.88 5.06
N ALA A 6 1.97 24.40 3.82
CA ALA A 6 2.50 23.07 3.55
C ALA A 6 3.97 22.92 4.03
N ALA A 7 4.80 23.93 3.79
CA ALA A 7 6.18 23.95 4.27
C ALA A 7 6.26 23.97 5.82
N ALA A 8 5.43 24.79 6.47
CA ALA A 8 5.36 24.83 7.93
C ALA A 8 4.89 23.49 8.53
N LEU A 9 3.89 22.85 7.92
CA LEU A 9 3.39 21.54 8.35
C LEU A 9 4.45 20.43 8.19
N ALA A 10 5.18 20.44 7.06
CA ALA A 10 6.28 19.50 6.83
C ALA A 10 7.41 19.68 7.86
N LEU A 11 7.77 20.93 8.19
CA LEU A 11 8.77 21.21 9.23
C LEU A 11 8.30 20.73 10.61
N ALA A 12 7.02 20.97 10.94
CA ALA A 12 6.41 20.51 12.19
C ALA A 12 6.41 18.99 12.31
N ALA A 13 6.18 18.26 11.22
CA ALA A 13 6.22 16.80 11.21
C ALA A 13 7.64 16.22 11.37
N LEU A 14 8.67 16.94 10.91
CA LEU A 14 10.07 16.49 10.99
C LEU A 14 10.75 16.85 12.32
N LEU A 15 10.26 17.87 13.03
CA LEU A 15 10.80 18.34 14.31
C LEU A 15 10.95 17.24 15.38
N PRO A 16 9.96 16.35 15.61
CA PRO A 16 10.09 15.25 16.58
C PRO A 16 11.20 14.27 16.20
N LEU A 17 11.35 13.98 14.90
CA LEU A 17 12.37 13.05 14.39
C LEU A 17 13.78 13.65 14.52
N ALA A 18 13.92 14.94 14.21
CA ALA A 18 15.17 15.66 14.42
C ALA A 18 15.53 15.70 15.92
N TRP A 19 14.53 15.93 16.78
CA TRP A 19 14.70 15.95 18.23
C TRP A 19 15.11 14.59 18.80
N THR A 20 14.55 13.48 18.33
CA THR A 20 14.93 12.14 18.79
C THR A 20 16.34 11.75 18.32
N VAL A 21 16.73 12.14 17.11
CA VAL A 21 18.10 11.90 16.59
C VAL A 21 19.13 12.79 17.30
N TRP A 22 18.78 14.03 17.66
CA TRP A 22 19.69 14.97 18.32
C TRP A 22 19.84 14.71 19.82
N ARG A 23 18.83 14.14 20.49
CA ARG A 23 18.98 13.76 21.88
C ARG A 23 20.06 12.68 22.02
N PRO A 24 21.09 12.88 22.86
CA PRO A 24 21.99 11.79 23.21
C PRO A 24 21.14 10.69 23.83
N ALA A 25 21.26 9.47 23.32
CA ALA A 25 20.69 8.32 23.98
C ALA A 25 21.28 8.29 25.39
N ARG A 26 20.46 8.62 26.40
CA ARG A 26 20.79 8.31 27.78
C ARG A 26 20.67 6.80 27.87
N VAL A 27 21.72 6.11 27.45
CA VAL A 27 22.00 4.79 27.98
C VAL A 27 22.18 5.06 29.47
N THR A 28 21.15 4.78 30.26
CA THR A 28 21.31 4.63 31.71
C THR A 28 22.37 3.58 31.89
N ASP A 29 23.59 4.04 32.09
CA ASP A 29 24.78 3.23 32.17
C ASP A 29 24.57 2.25 33.32
N ARG A 30 24.43 0.97 33.02
CA ARG A 30 24.16 -0.10 33.99
C ARG A 30 25.20 -0.06 35.13
N HIS A 31 26.42 0.37 34.80
CA HIS A 31 27.53 0.61 35.73
C HIS A 31 27.29 1.76 36.73
N SER A 32 26.49 2.78 36.39
CA SER A 32 26.14 3.85 37.34
C SER A 32 25.17 3.36 38.42
N ALA A 33 24.22 2.49 38.06
CA ALA A 33 23.30 1.85 38.98
C ALA A 33 24.02 0.79 39.85
N ASP A 34 24.90 -0.02 39.25
CA ASP A 34 25.67 -1.04 39.97
C ASP A 34 26.63 -0.40 40.98
N ARG A 35 27.32 0.71 40.62
CA ARG A 35 28.18 1.46 41.56
C ARG A 35 27.40 2.06 42.74
N ALA A 36 26.18 2.53 42.51
CA ALA A 36 25.33 3.05 43.59
C ALA A 36 24.90 1.92 44.54
N LEU A 37 24.57 0.74 44.00
CA LEU A 37 24.23 -0.45 44.78
C LEU A 37 25.40 -0.91 45.66
N TYR A 38 26.62 -1.00 45.11
CA TYR A 38 27.79 -1.42 45.88
C TYR A 38 28.18 -0.41 46.97
N ARG A 39 28.03 0.89 46.72
CA ARG A 39 28.23 1.92 47.76
C ARG A 39 27.22 1.79 48.90
N ALA A 40 25.96 1.48 48.57
CA ALA A 40 24.92 1.25 49.58
C ALA A 40 25.23 0.00 50.43
N GLN A 41 25.70 -1.08 49.80
CA GLN A 41 26.10 -2.31 50.50
C GLN A 41 27.27 -2.09 51.48
N LEU A 42 28.28 -1.32 51.09
CA LEU A 42 29.38 -0.97 51.99
C LEU A 42 28.92 -0.13 53.19
N ALA A 43 28.04 0.85 52.96
CA ALA A 43 27.47 1.69 54.02
C ALA A 43 26.51 0.91 54.95
N GLU A 44 25.95 -0.20 54.50
CA GLU A 44 25.13 -1.10 55.31
C GLU A 44 26.00 -1.99 56.19
N LEU A 45 27.07 -2.57 55.65
CA LEU A 45 28.06 -3.35 56.43
C LEU A 45 28.71 -2.50 57.53
N GLU A 46 29.04 -1.24 57.24
CA GLU A 46 29.62 -0.32 58.22
C GLU A 46 28.63 0.02 59.35
N ARG A 47 27.34 0.19 59.01
CA ARG A 47 26.27 0.40 60.00
C ARG A 47 26.05 -0.82 60.89
N ASP A 48 26.01 -2.02 60.32
CA ASP A 48 25.82 -3.25 61.09
C ASP A 48 27.00 -3.56 62.01
N LYS A 49 28.23 -3.20 61.61
CA LYS A 49 29.41 -3.21 62.48
C LYS A 49 29.26 -2.20 63.62
N ALA A 50 28.88 -0.96 63.33
CA ALA A 50 28.71 0.08 64.34
C ALA A 50 27.59 -0.25 65.36
N LEU A 51 26.57 -0.99 64.94
CA LEU A 51 25.48 -1.48 65.79
C LEU A 51 25.83 -2.77 66.54
N GLY A 52 27.04 -3.30 66.39
CA GLY A 52 27.50 -4.53 67.06
C GLY A 52 26.83 -5.81 66.55
N ARG A 53 26.19 -5.78 65.38
CA ARG A 53 25.51 -6.94 64.77
C ARG A 53 26.48 -7.85 64.02
N LEU A 54 27.64 -7.32 63.63
CA LEU A 54 28.72 -8.04 62.96
C LEU A 54 29.99 -7.97 63.82
N ASP A 55 30.66 -9.11 63.99
CA ASP A 55 32.00 -9.15 64.57
C ASP A 55 33.07 -8.72 63.53
N GLU A 56 34.28 -8.41 63.99
CA GLU A 56 35.37 -7.89 63.15
C GLU A 56 35.77 -8.88 62.03
N THR A 57 35.68 -10.18 62.31
CA THR A 57 35.99 -11.26 61.38
C THR A 57 34.94 -11.39 60.27
N ALA A 58 33.65 -11.29 60.61
CA ALA A 58 32.54 -11.33 59.68
C ALA A 58 32.49 -10.07 58.81
N TYR A 59 32.78 -8.90 59.38
CA TYR A 59 32.87 -7.65 58.64
C TYR A 59 33.98 -7.70 57.58
N SER A 60 35.19 -8.12 57.97
CA SER A 60 36.33 -8.22 57.05
C SER A 60 36.11 -9.26 55.94
N ALA A 61 35.48 -10.40 56.26
CA ALA A 61 35.11 -11.41 55.26
C ALA A 61 34.08 -10.88 54.25
N ALA A 62 33.02 -10.21 54.72
CA ALA A 62 31.99 -9.63 53.85
C ALA A 62 32.54 -8.48 52.97
N LEU A 63 33.42 -7.66 53.53
CA LEU A 63 34.08 -6.57 52.82
C LEU A 63 34.96 -7.10 51.68
N LEU A 64 35.71 -8.18 51.93
CA LEU A 64 36.54 -8.84 50.92
C LEU A 64 35.70 -9.44 49.78
N GLU A 65 34.54 -10.01 50.09
CA GLU A 65 33.63 -10.57 49.09
C GLU A 65 33.03 -9.49 48.18
N VAL A 66 32.59 -8.36 48.76
CA VAL A 66 32.07 -7.22 47.98
C VAL A 66 33.17 -6.63 47.08
N GLN A 67 34.40 -6.48 47.58
CA GLN A 67 35.54 -6.05 46.77
C GLN A 67 35.86 -7.01 45.62
N ARG A 68 35.83 -8.32 45.89
CA ARG A 68 36.06 -9.35 44.86
C ARG A 68 34.97 -9.30 43.78
N ARG A 69 33.70 -9.13 44.17
CA ARG A 69 32.58 -8.97 43.23
C ARG A 69 32.75 -7.72 42.37
N LEU A 70 33.16 -6.60 42.98
CA LEU A 70 33.41 -5.35 42.27
C LEU A 70 34.52 -5.49 41.21
N LEU A 71 35.60 -6.21 41.53
CA LEU A 71 36.70 -6.48 40.59
C LEU A 71 36.33 -7.49 39.50
N SER A 72 35.30 -8.31 39.72
CA SER A 72 34.84 -9.31 38.74
C SER A 72 33.84 -8.77 37.72
N VAL A 73 33.39 -7.53 37.87
CA VAL A 73 32.52 -6.87 36.89
C VAL A 73 33.34 -6.62 35.61
N PRO A 74 32.94 -7.15 34.45
CA PRO A 74 33.62 -6.87 33.19
C PRO A 74 33.63 -5.37 32.89
N GLU A 75 34.79 -4.82 32.51
CA GLU A 75 34.89 -3.44 32.00
C GLU A 75 33.92 -3.25 30.83
N PRO A 76 33.20 -2.10 30.76
CA PRO A 76 32.27 -1.85 29.68
C PRO A 76 33.01 -1.87 28.33
N GLN A 77 32.63 -2.81 27.47
CA GLN A 77 32.90 -2.64 26.05
C GLN A 77 32.10 -1.42 25.60
N ALA A 78 32.81 -0.37 25.19
CA ALA A 78 32.18 0.81 24.60
C ALA A 78 31.27 0.33 23.46
N ALA A 79 29.96 0.44 23.66
CA ALA A 79 29.00 0.15 22.62
C ALA A 79 29.38 1.05 21.43
N ARG A 80 29.73 0.44 20.29
CA ARG A 80 29.99 1.17 19.06
C ARG A 80 28.69 1.90 18.69
N SER A 81 28.59 3.16 19.08
CA SER A 81 27.49 4.02 18.67
C SER A 81 27.56 4.14 17.16
N GLY A 82 26.57 3.58 16.45
CA GLY A 82 26.47 3.78 15.00
C GLY A 82 26.48 5.28 14.71
N GLY A 83 27.38 5.73 13.84
CA GLY A 83 27.52 7.15 13.51
C GLY A 83 26.22 7.72 12.96
N ARG A 84 25.88 8.95 13.34
CA ARG A 84 24.69 9.67 12.82
C ARG A 84 24.84 10.11 11.35
N GLY A 85 26.03 9.92 10.76
CA GLY A 85 26.39 10.30 9.39
C GLY A 85 25.40 9.84 8.30
N PRO A 86 25.08 8.54 8.18
CA PRO A 86 24.11 8.06 7.19
C PRO A 86 22.69 8.63 7.38
N LEU A 87 22.25 8.85 8.62
CA LEU A 87 20.94 9.46 8.90
C LEU A 87 20.90 10.92 8.44
N LEU A 88 21.96 11.68 8.73
CA LEU A 88 22.08 13.08 8.30
C LEU A 88 22.24 13.20 6.78
N ALA A 89 22.99 12.26 6.15
CA ALA A 89 23.10 12.19 4.70
C ALA A 89 21.74 11.93 4.04
N GLY A 90 20.94 10.99 4.59
CA GLY A 90 19.59 10.72 4.10
C GLY A 90 18.65 11.93 4.21
N LEU A 91 18.74 12.69 5.31
CA LEU A 91 17.91 13.88 5.53
C LEU A 91 18.09 14.96 4.46
N VAL A 92 19.29 15.09 3.90
CA VAL A 92 19.60 16.06 2.83
C VAL A 92 19.44 15.44 1.44
N ALA A 93 19.90 14.21 1.26
CA ALA A 93 19.89 13.54 -0.05
C ALA A 93 18.45 13.31 -0.56
N VAL A 94 17.51 12.93 0.31
CA VAL A 94 16.13 12.63 -0.09
C VAL A 94 15.41 13.86 -0.66
N PRO A 95 15.39 15.04 0.01
CA PRO A 95 14.80 16.26 -0.57
C PRO A 95 15.49 16.70 -1.86
N VAL A 96 16.83 16.67 -1.92
CA VAL A 96 17.58 17.05 -3.12
C VAL A 96 17.22 16.16 -4.29
N LEU A 97 17.15 14.85 -4.07
CA LEU A 97 16.74 13.89 -5.09
C LEU A 97 15.28 14.12 -5.51
N ALA A 98 14.38 14.41 -4.56
CA ALA A 98 12.98 14.73 -4.86
C ALA A 98 12.85 15.98 -5.74
N PHE A 99 13.59 17.06 -5.43
CA PHE A 99 13.64 18.24 -6.28
C PHE A 99 14.24 17.93 -7.65
N ALA A 100 15.34 17.17 -7.73
CA ALA A 100 15.94 16.79 -9.00
C ALA A 100 14.95 16.00 -9.88
N VAL A 101 14.24 15.03 -9.31
CA VAL A 101 13.20 14.26 -10.01
C VAL A 101 12.06 15.18 -10.47
N TYR A 102 11.63 16.13 -9.63
CA TYR A 102 10.60 17.12 -9.98
C TYR A 102 11.04 18.03 -11.12
N PHE A 103 12.26 18.54 -11.13
CA PHE A 103 12.73 19.40 -12.22
C PHE A 103 12.99 18.64 -13.52
N LEU A 104 13.34 17.35 -13.45
CA LEU A 104 13.56 16.52 -14.63
C LEU A 104 12.25 16.02 -15.28
N ASN A 105 11.18 15.83 -14.49
CA ASN A 105 9.94 15.19 -14.96
C ASN A 105 8.68 16.03 -14.78
N GLY A 106 8.72 17.05 -13.93
CA GLY A 106 7.60 17.93 -13.63
C GLY A 106 7.56 19.15 -14.56
N ASP A 107 6.51 19.93 -14.39
CA ASP A 107 6.26 21.13 -15.19
C ASP A 107 6.15 22.33 -14.22
N PRO A 108 7.30 22.94 -13.85
CA PRO A 108 7.35 23.93 -12.77
C PRO A 108 6.57 25.21 -13.07
N ASP A 109 6.36 25.51 -14.36
CA ASP A 109 5.67 26.70 -14.82
C ASP A 109 4.17 26.44 -15.09
N MET A 110 3.66 25.24 -14.78
CA MET A 110 2.25 24.90 -15.01
C MET A 110 1.35 25.79 -14.13
N PRO A 111 0.49 26.64 -14.72
CA PRO A 111 -0.38 27.52 -13.96
C PRO A 111 -1.39 26.70 -13.16
N SER A 112 -1.66 27.13 -11.93
CA SER A 112 -2.66 26.48 -11.09
C SER A 112 -4.06 26.66 -11.70
N ALA A 113 -4.72 25.58 -12.10
CA ALA A 113 -6.10 25.63 -12.57
C ALA A 113 -7.06 25.87 -11.39
N THR A 114 -7.85 26.93 -11.47
CA THR A 114 -8.91 27.23 -10.50
C THR A 114 -9.98 26.12 -10.51
N PHE A 115 -10.83 26.10 -9.48
CA PHE A 115 -11.95 25.16 -9.45
C PHE A 115 -12.93 25.38 -10.62
N SER A 116 -13.18 26.64 -11.00
CA SER A 116 -14.06 26.98 -12.14
C SER A 116 -13.51 26.41 -13.45
N GLU A 117 -12.22 26.66 -13.73
CA GLU A 117 -11.60 26.18 -14.98
C GLU A 117 -11.61 24.65 -15.08
N ARG A 118 -11.37 23.94 -13.96
CA ARG A 118 -11.47 22.47 -13.94
C ARG A 118 -12.89 21.99 -14.18
N ARG A 119 -13.90 22.68 -13.64
CA ARG A 119 -15.31 22.36 -13.86
C ARG A 119 -15.71 22.61 -15.32
N ASP A 120 -15.30 23.74 -15.89
CA ASP A 120 -15.60 24.12 -17.26
C ASP A 120 -14.91 23.17 -18.25
N ALA A 121 -13.66 22.76 -17.96
CA ALA A 121 -12.97 21.72 -18.71
C ALA A 121 -13.75 20.39 -18.69
N ALA A 122 -14.16 19.91 -17.49
CA ALA A 122 -14.95 18.70 -17.37
C ALA A 122 -16.29 18.76 -18.11
N ALA A 123 -16.95 19.93 -18.11
CA ALA A 123 -18.19 20.16 -18.85
C ALA A 123 -17.98 20.14 -20.37
N ARG A 124 -16.86 20.70 -20.86
CA ARG A 124 -16.47 20.60 -22.27
C ARG A 124 -16.21 19.16 -22.69
N ASP A 125 -15.51 18.39 -21.86
CA ASP A 125 -15.25 16.97 -22.12
C ASP A 125 -16.55 16.16 -22.18
N ASP A 126 -17.48 16.44 -21.26
CA ASP A 126 -18.82 15.82 -21.26
C ASP A 126 -19.59 16.16 -22.54
N ALA A 127 -19.55 17.41 -23.00
CA ALA A 127 -20.17 17.82 -24.25
C ALA A 127 -19.55 17.13 -25.47
N LEU A 128 -18.22 16.99 -25.51
CA LEU A 128 -17.51 16.28 -26.59
C LEU A 128 -17.89 14.81 -26.65
N LEU A 129 -17.97 14.12 -25.51
CA LEU A 129 -18.40 12.72 -25.46
C LEU A 129 -19.87 12.55 -25.86
N ALA A 130 -20.74 13.50 -25.49
CA ALA A 130 -22.13 13.50 -25.94
C ALA A 130 -22.24 13.66 -27.46
N GLN A 131 -21.45 14.56 -28.05
CA GLN A 131 -21.37 14.73 -29.50
C GLN A 131 -20.81 13.48 -30.20
N LEU A 132 -19.76 12.87 -29.64
CA LEU A 132 -19.21 11.61 -30.14
C LEU A 132 -20.30 10.53 -30.15
N ARG A 133 -21.00 10.33 -29.02
CA ARG A 133 -22.11 9.39 -28.92
C ARG A 133 -23.17 9.62 -30.00
N ALA A 134 -23.59 10.87 -30.21
CA ALA A 134 -24.57 11.20 -31.24
C ALA A 134 -24.09 10.82 -32.65
N ARG A 135 -22.81 11.04 -32.96
CA ARG A 135 -22.22 10.60 -34.23
C ARG A 135 -22.16 9.08 -34.35
N LEU A 136 -21.80 8.37 -33.28
CA LEU A 136 -21.72 6.91 -33.29
C LEU A 136 -23.08 6.25 -33.52
N VAL A 137 -24.14 6.80 -32.95
CA VAL A 137 -25.52 6.32 -33.17
C VAL A 137 -25.96 6.53 -34.62
N ALA A 138 -25.44 7.55 -35.31
CA ALA A 138 -25.73 7.80 -36.72
C ALA A 138 -24.92 6.91 -37.69
N LEU A 139 -23.87 6.24 -37.23
CA LEU A 139 -23.10 5.31 -38.05
C LEU A 139 -23.86 3.98 -38.22
N PRO A 140 -23.66 3.26 -39.34
CA PRO A 140 -24.22 1.93 -39.51
C PRO A 140 -23.81 1.01 -38.34
N PRO A 141 -24.76 0.35 -37.66
CA PRO A 141 -24.46 -0.51 -36.53
C PRO A 141 -23.57 -1.67 -36.99
N GLY A 142 -22.54 -1.98 -36.21
CA GLY A 142 -21.59 -3.06 -36.49
C GLY A 142 -20.50 -2.70 -37.49
N SER A 143 -20.52 -1.49 -38.08
CA SER A 143 -19.41 -1.02 -38.91
C SER A 143 -18.10 -0.94 -38.11
N PRO A 144 -16.93 -1.17 -38.73
CA PRO A 144 -15.64 -1.06 -38.05
C PRO A 144 -15.43 0.30 -37.38
N ALA A 145 -15.87 1.38 -38.03
CA ALA A 145 -15.80 2.74 -37.50
C ALA A 145 -16.68 2.92 -36.25
N ALA A 146 -17.92 2.41 -36.27
CA ALA A 146 -18.79 2.45 -35.10
C ALA A 146 -18.20 1.65 -33.93
N ARG A 147 -17.70 0.43 -34.20
CA ARG A 147 -17.07 -0.43 -33.20
C ARG A 147 -15.88 0.26 -32.54
N GLN A 148 -14.96 0.80 -33.33
CA GLN A 148 -13.79 1.52 -32.83
C GLN A 148 -14.20 2.75 -32.01
N GLY A 149 -15.20 3.49 -32.46
CA GLY A 149 -15.70 4.66 -31.76
C GLY A 149 -16.35 4.33 -30.41
N TRP A 150 -17.12 3.25 -30.32
CA TRP A 150 -17.68 2.78 -29.05
C TRP A 150 -16.60 2.26 -28.09
N LEU A 151 -15.54 1.62 -28.59
CA LEU A 151 -14.38 1.25 -27.77
C LEU A 151 -13.70 2.48 -27.18
N LEU A 152 -13.42 3.49 -28.02
CA LEU A 152 -12.83 4.75 -27.57
C LEU A 152 -13.72 5.45 -26.52
N MET A 153 -15.04 5.42 -26.73
CA MET A 153 -15.99 5.97 -25.77
C MET A 153 -15.95 5.21 -24.44
N ALA A 154 -15.87 3.88 -24.47
CA ALA A 154 -15.77 3.07 -23.26
C ALA A 154 -14.49 3.39 -22.48
N ASP A 155 -13.34 3.41 -23.15
CA ASP A 155 -12.04 3.70 -22.52
C ASP A 155 -12.00 5.12 -21.94
N ALA A 156 -12.51 6.11 -22.67
CA ALA A 156 -12.60 7.48 -22.18
C ALA A 156 -13.46 7.58 -20.90
N GLN A 157 -14.58 6.86 -20.83
CA GLN A 157 -15.45 6.87 -19.64
C GLN A 157 -14.80 6.12 -18.46
N ARG A 158 -14.11 4.99 -18.70
CA ARG A 158 -13.36 4.28 -17.66
C ARG A 158 -12.27 5.15 -17.05
N ASN A 159 -11.48 5.83 -17.88
CA ASN A 159 -10.40 6.71 -17.43
C ASN A 159 -10.90 7.89 -16.60
N ARG A 160 -12.17 8.28 -16.77
CA ARG A 160 -12.83 9.34 -16.00
C ARG A 160 -13.54 8.83 -14.74
N GLY A 161 -13.40 7.55 -14.40
CA GLY A 161 -14.05 6.94 -13.25
C GLY A 161 -15.57 6.81 -13.41
N ARG A 162 -16.05 6.70 -14.65
CA ARG A 162 -17.47 6.58 -15.02
C ARG A 162 -17.77 5.17 -15.57
N PRO A 163 -17.76 4.13 -14.72
CA PRO A 163 -17.86 2.74 -15.19
C PRO A 163 -19.24 2.41 -15.77
N GLN A 164 -20.33 3.04 -15.33
CA GLN A 164 -21.66 2.76 -15.89
C GLN A 164 -21.78 3.23 -17.35
N GLU A 165 -21.24 4.40 -17.67
CA GLU A 165 -21.21 4.93 -19.02
C GLU A 165 -20.27 4.14 -19.93
N ALA A 166 -19.16 3.64 -19.37
CA ALA A 166 -18.28 2.70 -20.08
C ALA A 166 -18.99 1.38 -20.42
N ALA A 167 -19.72 0.80 -19.45
CA ALA A 167 -20.51 -0.41 -19.67
C ALA A 167 -21.53 -0.21 -20.79
N ALA A 168 -22.22 0.92 -20.80
CA ALA A 168 -23.18 1.24 -21.86
C ALA A 168 -22.54 1.27 -23.26
N ALA A 169 -21.29 1.75 -23.39
CA ALA A 169 -20.58 1.76 -24.67
C ALA A 169 -20.18 0.34 -25.13
N TYR A 170 -19.72 -0.54 -24.23
CA TYR A 170 -19.46 -1.94 -24.58
C TYR A 170 -20.73 -2.70 -24.97
N VAL A 171 -21.87 -2.40 -24.35
CA VAL A 171 -23.17 -2.97 -24.74
C VAL A 171 -23.52 -2.63 -26.19
N GLU A 172 -23.26 -1.40 -26.66
CA GLU A 172 -23.51 -1.04 -28.06
C GLU A 172 -22.68 -1.87 -29.05
N ILE A 173 -21.46 -2.25 -28.67
CA ILE A 173 -20.62 -3.15 -29.49
C ILE A 173 -21.26 -4.55 -29.55
N LEU A 174 -21.58 -5.11 -28.38
CA LEU A 174 -22.09 -6.48 -28.25
C LEU A 174 -23.49 -6.67 -28.84
N ARG A 175 -24.28 -5.61 -28.99
CA ARG A 175 -25.56 -5.64 -29.71
C ARG A 175 -25.44 -6.08 -31.16
N THR A 176 -24.25 -5.88 -31.76
CA THR A 176 -24.00 -6.16 -33.18
C THR A 176 -23.32 -7.51 -33.41
N GLY A 177 -22.90 -8.17 -32.34
CA GLY A 177 -22.28 -9.49 -32.37
C GLY A 177 -21.55 -9.78 -31.07
N PHE A 178 -21.65 -11.03 -30.60
CA PHE A 178 -20.90 -11.46 -29.43
C PHE A 178 -19.40 -11.50 -29.75
N ASP A 179 -18.61 -10.91 -28.86
CA ASP A 179 -17.16 -10.90 -28.91
C ASP A 179 -16.68 -11.16 -27.47
N PRO A 180 -16.01 -12.29 -27.21
CA PRO A 180 -15.68 -12.69 -25.84
C PRO A 180 -14.66 -11.75 -25.18
N GLU A 181 -13.81 -11.08 -25.95
CA GLU A 181 -12.86 -10.10 -25.43
C GLU A 181 -13.58 -8.83 -24.99
N VAL A 182 -14.51 -8.34 -25.80
CA VAL A 182 -15.35 -7.19 -25.43
C VAL A 182 -16.29 -7.54 -24.27
N ALA A 183 -16.82 -8.77 -24.23
CA ALA A 183 -17.62 -9.25 -23.12
C ALA A 183 -16.82 -9.29 -21.81
N ALA A 184 -15.56 -9.73 -21.85
CA ALA A 184 -14.68 -9.70 -20.67
C ALA A 184 -14.47 -8.26 -20.16
N GLN A 185 -14.28 -7.30 -21.06
CA GLN A 185 -14.15 -5.88 -20.68
C GLN A 185 -15.44 -5.33 -20.06
N LEU A 186 -16.60 -5.65 -20.61
CA LEU A 186 -17.89 -5.27 -20.02
C LEU A 186 -18.05 -5.87 -18.61
N ALA A 187 -17.80 -7.17 -18.46
CA ALA A 187 -17.90 -7.84 -17.17
C ALA A 187 -16.98 -7.21 -16.11
N GLN A 188 -15.73 -6.91 -16.47
CA GLN A 188 -14.78 -6.21 -15.62
C GLN A 188 -15.32 -4.84 -15.17
N VAL A 189 -15.89 -4.05 -16.09
CA VAL A 189 -16.49 -2.75 -15.77
C VAL A 189 -17.71 -2.89 -14.85
N LEU A 190 -18.55 -3.90 -15.05
CA LEU A 190 -19.68 -4.15 -14.15
C LEU A 190 -19.21 -4.51 -12.73
N ILE A 191 -18.12 -5.27 -12.59
CA ILE A 191 -17.49 -5.57 -11.30
C ILE A 191 -16.93 -4.29 -10.66
N GLU A 192 -16.25 -3.44 -11.44
CA GLU A 192 -15.74 -2.13 -10.98
C GLU A 192 -16.88 -1.20 -10.52
N ALA A 193 -18.02 -1.24 -11.21
CA ALA A 193 -19.24 -0.53 -10.84
C ALA A 193 -19.97 -1.15 -9.63
N LYS A 194 -19.46 -2.25 -9.06
CA LYS A 194 -20.08 -3.04 -7.98
C LYS A 194 -21.45 -3.62 -8.34
N GLN A 195 -21.72 -3.81 -9.62
CA GLN A 195 -22.95 -4.43 -10.13
C GLN A 195 -22.78 -5.95 -10.22
N PHE A 196 -22.49 -6.59 -9.08
CA PHE A 196 -22.03 -7.97 -9.06
C PHE A 196 -23.05 -8.99 -9.59
N ASP A 197 -24.33 -8.85 -9.25
CA ASP A 197 -25.35 -9.79 -9.75
C ASP A 197 -25.58 -9.63 -11.26
N GLN A 198 -25.52 -8.41 -11.78
CA GLN A 198 -25.58 -8.16 -13.21
C GLN A 198 -24.36 -8.73 -13.93
N ALA A 199 -23.15 -8.53 -13.38
CA ALA A 199 -21.92 -9.10 -13.91
C ALA A 199 -21.95 -10.63 -13.91
N ALA A 200 -22.41 -11.26 -12.82
CA ALA A 200 -22.51 -12.72 -12.70
C ALA A 200 -23.51 -13.30 -13.71
N SER A 201 -24.69 -12.70 -13.84
CA SER A 201 -25.68 -13.13 -14.86
C SER A 201 -25.12 -12.97 -16.28
N PHE A 202 -24.49 -11.83 -16.57
CA PHE A 202 -23.91 -11.56 -17.88
C PHE A 202 -22.74 -12.52 -18.21
N LEU A 203 -21.89 -12.83 -17.24
CA LEU A 203 -20.80 -13.80 -17.39
C LEU A 203 -21.32 -15.22 -17.61
N ALA A 204 -22.36 -15.64 -16.90
CA ALA A 204 -23.01 -16.93 -17.12
C ALA A 204 -23.56 -17.05 -18.55
N ASP A 205 -24.18 -15.98 -19.07
CA ASP A 205 -24.66 -15.93 -20.46
C ASP A 205 -23.50 -15.97 -21.46
N GLY A 206 -22.45 -15.18 -21.24
CA GLY A 206 -21.27 -15.15 -22.11
C GLY A 206 -20.52 -16.49 -22.15
N LEU A 207 -20.42 -17.19 -21.03
CA LEU A 207 -19.78 -18.51 -20.95
C LEU A 207 -20.57 -19.60 -21.68
N ARG A 208 -21.88 -19.43 -21.92
CA ARG A 208 -22.63 -20.35 -22.82
C ARG A 208 -22.19 -20.20 -24.28
N LEU A 209 -21.74 -19.00 -24.68
CA LEU A 209 -21.29 -18.70 -26.05
C LEU A 209 -19.80 -18.98 -26.25
N ALA A 210 -18.98 -18.73 -25.23
CA ALA A 210 -17.54 -18.98 -25.27
C ALA A 210 -17.08 -19.74 -24.01
N PRO A 211 -17.42 -21.04 -23.90
CA PRO A 211 -17.19 -21.81 -22.69
C PRO A 211 -15.72 -21.88 -22.33
N GLU A 212 -14.81 -22.00 -23.30
CA GLU A 212 -13.36 -22.13 -23.08
C GLU A 212 -12.62 -20.79 -22.90
N HIS A 213 -13.33 -19.65 -22.91
CA HIS A 213 -12.66 -18.35 -22.79
C HIS A 213 -12.13 -18.12 -21.37
N VAL A 214 -10.81 -18.24 -21.22
CA VAL A 214 -10.09 -18.15 -19.94
C VAL A 214 -10.44 -16.87 -19.18
N GLY A 215 -10.50 -15.72 -19.86
CA GLY A 215 -10.83 -14.44 -19.24
C GLY A 215 -12.23 -14.41 -18.63
N LEU A 216 -13.23 -15.00 -19.30
CA LEU A 216 -14.61 -15.02 -18.80
C LEU A 216 -14.74 -15.98 -17.62
N ARG A 217 -14.09 -17.15 -17.69
CA ARG A 217 -14.05 -18.12 -16.58
C ARG A 217 -13.40 -17.50 -15.34
N TYR A 218 -12.30 -16.79 -15.52
CA TYR A 218 -11.61 -16.11 -14.42
C TYR A 218 -12.50 -15.01 -13.79
N LEU A 219 -13.14 -14.19 -14.62
CA LEU A 219 -14.04 -13.12 -14.17
C LEU A 219 -15.28 -13.67 -13.45
N ALA A 220 -15.77 -14.86 -13.82
CA ALA A 220 -16.86 -15.54 -13.11
C ALA A 220 -16.49 -15.86 -11.65
N GLY A 221 -15.26 -16.32 -11.38
CA GLY A 221 -14.82 -16.47 -9.99
C GLY A 221 -14.55 -15.12 -9.30
N LEU A 222 -14.04 -14.12 -10.04
CA LEU A 222 -13.74 -12.80 -9.48
C LEU A 222 -15.01 -12.07 -9.01
N VAL A 223 -16.09 -12.10 -9.79
CA VAL A 223 -17.35 -11.46 -9.41
C VAL A 223 -17.95 -12.09 -8.15
N GLU A 224 -17.86 -13.41 -8.02
CA GLU A 224 -18.35 -14.12 -6.83
C GLU A 224 -17.53 -13.77 -5.59
N ALA A 225 -16.20 -13.69 -5.71
CA ALA A 225 -15.32 -13.28 -4.62
C ALA A 225 -15.64 -11.85 -4.15
N GLN A 226 -15.79 -10.90 -5.09
CA GLN A 226 -16.12 -9.50 -4.78
C GLN A 226 -17.54 -9.33 -4.22
N ALA A 227 -18.46 -10.22 -4.57
CA ALA A 227 -19.82 -10.27 -4.03
C ALA A 227 -19.89 -10.89 -2.61
N GLY A 228 -18.77 -11.34 -2.05
CA GLY A 228 -18.76 -12.02 -0.74
C GLY A 228 -19.25 -13.47 -0.80
N ARG A 229 -19.12 -14.14 -1.95
CA ARG A 229 -19.53 -15.52 -2.19
C ARG A 229 -18.29 -16.42 -2.42
N PRO A 230 -17.42 -16.62 -1.40
CA PRO A 230 -16.11 -17.26 -1.57
C PRO A 230 -16.21 -18.72 -2.04
N GLU A 231 -17.22 -19.48 -1.60
CA GLU A 231 -17.41 -20.86 -2.04
C GLU A 231 -17.64 -20.98 -3.55
N ARG A 232 -18.49 -20.09 -4.11
CA ARG A 232 -18.74 -20.04 -5.56
C ARG A 232 -17.51 -19.59 -6.33
N ALA A 233 -16.74 -18.64 -5.78
CA ALA A 233 -15.48 -18.21 -6.37
C ALA A 233 -14.47 -19.36 -6.44
N ARG A 234 -14.36 -20.13 -5.35
CA ARG A 234 -13.50 -21.31 -5.27
C ARG A 234 -13.92 -22.38 -6.26
N GLU A 235 -15.21 -22.66 -6.39
CA GLU A 235 -15.75 -23.60 -7.39
C GLU A 235 -15.38 -23.17 -8.82
N ALA A 236 -15.64 -21.91 -9.18
CA ALA A 236 -15.36 -21.39 -10.52
C ALA A 236 -13.86 -21.43 -10.86
N TRP A 237 -12.99 -21.01 -9.93
CA TRP A 237 -11.55 -21.04 -10.14
C TRP A 237 -10.97 -22.46 -10.11
N THR A 238 -11.53 -23.38 -9.32
CA THR A 238 -11.15 -24.80 -9.36
C THR A 238 -11.44 -25.38 -10.74
N ALA A 239 -12.64 -25.16 -11.28
CA ALA A 239 -13.00 -25.62 -12.62
C ALA A 239 -12.07 -25.05 -13.70
N LEU A 240 -11.72 -23.76 -13.60
CA LEU A 240 -10.77 -23.12 -14.52
C LEU A 240 -9.36 -23.76 -14.42
N LEU A 241 -8.88 -24.04 -13.21
CA LEU A 241 -7.57 -24.65 -13.00
C LEU A 241 -7.51 -26.10 -13.47
N SER A 242 -8.61 -26.86 -13.35
CA SER A 242 -8.70 -28.25 -13.82
C SER A 242 -8.59 -28.38 -15.34
N SER A 243 -9.06 -27.39 -16.10
CA SER A 243 -8.95 -27.36 -17.57
C SER A 243 -7.67 -26.68 -18.07
N ALA A 244 -6.79 -26.22 -17.18
CA ALA A 244 -5.63 -25.39 -17.55
C ALA A 244 -4.45 -26.22 -18.08
N PRO A 245 -3.80 -25.81 -19.18
CA PRO A 245 -2.51 -26.39 -19.60
C PRO A 245 -1.48 -26.37 -18.46
N GLU A 246 -0.54 -27.31 -18.43
CA GLU A 246 0.44 -27.39 -17.34
C GLU A 246 1.27 -26.10 -17.20
N ASP A 247 1.66 -25.53 -18.34
CA ASP A 247 2.54 -24.36 -18.51
C ASP A 247 1.82 -23.01 -18.54
N ALA A 248 0.50 -22.98 -18.27
CA ALA A 248 -0.27 -21.74 -18.37
C ALA A 248 0.19 -20.69 -17.33
N PRO A 249 0.70 -19.51 -17.75
CA PRO A 249 1.36 -18.55 -16.87
C PRO A 249 0.41 -17.91 -15.85
N TRP A 250 -0.90 -17.96 -16.10
CA TRP A 250 -1.94 -17.40 -15.22
C TRP A 250 -2.34 -18.33 -14.07
N LYS A 251 -1.96 -19.61 -14.06
CA LYS A 251 -2.37 -20.59 -13.02
C LYS A 251 -1.98 -20.14 -11.63
N THR A 252 -0.72 -19.74 -11.45
CA THR A 252 -0.18 -19.28 -10.17
C THR A 252 -0.94 -18.06 -9.63
N MET A 253 -1.38 -17.16 -10.52
CA MET A 253 -2.18 -16.01 -10.14
C MET A 253 -3.57 -16.44 -9.62
N VAL A 254 -4.24 -17.35 -10.33
CA VAL A 254 -5.58 -17.84 -9.94
C VAL A 254 -5.50 -18.63 -8.62
N GLN A 255 -4.50 -19.49 -8.45
CA GLN A 255 -4.26 -20.23 -7.21
C GLN A 255 -4.08 -19.29 -6.01
N ARG A 256 -3.21 -18.27 -6.14
CA ARG A 256 -2.99 -17.29 -5.07
C ARG A 256 -4.26 -16.54 -4.71
N ARG A 257 -5.09 -16.19 -5.69
CA ARG A 257 -6.38 -15.53 -5.43
C ARG A 257 -7.37 -16.45 -4.72
N MET A 258 -7.40 -17.72 -5.10
CA MET A 258 -8.25 -18.73 -4.46
C MET A 258 -7.83 -19.01 -3.01
N GLU A 259 -6.53 -19.05 -2.72
CA GLU A 259 -5.97 -19.18 -1.36
C GLU A 259 -6.24 -17.95 -0.48
N ALA A 260 -6.39 -16.77 -1.08
CA ALA A 260 -6.68 -15.52 -0.37
C ALA A 260 -8.17 -15.32 -0.06
N LEU A 261 -9.05 -16.24 -0.49
CA LEU A 261 -10.46 -16.20 -0.12
C LEU A 261 -10.62 -16.43 1.40
N PRO A 262 -11.59 -15.76 2.06
CA PRO A 262 -11.87 -15.96 3.47
C PRO A 262 -12.42 -17.36 3.79
#